data_AF-A0A6A6BG47-F1
#
_entry.id   AF-A0A6A6BG47-F1
#
_cell.length_a   1.000
_cell.length_b   1.000
_cell.length_c   1.000
_cell.angle_alpha   90.00
_cell.angle_beta   90.00
_cell.angle_gamma   90.00
#
_symmetry.space_group_name_H-M   'P 1'
#
loop_
_entity.id
_entity.type
_entity.pdbx_description
1 polymer ?
#
loop_
_entity_poly.entity_id
_entity_poly.type
_entity_poly.pdbx_seq_one_letter_code
_entity_poly.pdbx_strand_id
1 'polypeptide(L)'
;MSAIKDLPCSLRQCLFTNTGTKYYGEDLPPYNEKDVAETAHKHKDNGVTETVKFGDLYERKLIAVQTPLHEYVLERWYSQRCIVIGDAVHKFNPIIGLGGMSAIETCAALTNGLVSLLESHKDTKIPSSSIESVFRTTQEVRKPRATTLVDVSRNIQYRFAMETPLLKFFNRYYFPGMGSRSALRLLSEAYPGAASVKTLPVPKQPRALPYEDELLQQPVPRNALLSRITVVALVGIFLFRCNAVGTNAWPLQDGSGFRFLSLKRALWDFLTGFSSKTGSNLQASYFFILVTFPLIAIILIESYRKRNTWSSVWCSTLWITAAQLFGISTVLPLYILAFFNGSKGTAYWMPAERSISKIAGKTLLISLLVGLFSPAVFTALYGVAEVQRAISLWQATPILVSVLCSLLTKLFDGPIVPKDDKAPVEDYQGYDLPYTRMLYKIVFFVASAAHLALVSGMGILSRSWENKALGYDLLSVALTVIIWAAMNVQDMKRVGISSLSTWKSAGLLLGNQLLIGPGATTVAFWKWREEKMAKPELRVL
;
A
#
# COMPACT_ATOMS: atom_id res chain seq x y z
N MET A 1 -8.15 -29.12 26.25
CA MET A 1 -6.92 -28.41 25.83
C MET A 1 -5.81 -28.39 26.90
N SER A 2 -5.82 -29.27 27.91
CA SER A 2 -4.78 -29.30 28.96
C SER A 2 -3.64 -30.30 28.72
N ALA A 3 -3.66 -31.07 27.62
CA ALA A 3 -2.70 -32.16 27.38
C ALA A 3 -1.45 -31.77 26.55
N ILE A 4 -1.25 -30.49 26.22
CA ILE A 4 -0.11 -30.02 25.39
C ILE A 4 0.96 -29.31 26.25
N LYS A 5 0.84 -29.30 27.58
CA LYS A 5 1.80 -28.58 28.45
C LYS A 5 3.08 -29.35 28.78
N ASP A 6 3.12 -30.67 28.58
CA ASP A 6 4.22 -31.54 29.04
C ASP A 6 4.99 -32.27 27.90
N LEU A 7 4.83 -31.84 26.64
CA LEU A 7 5.73 -32.31 25.59
C LEU A 7 7.09 -31.60 25.77
N PRO A 8 8.23 -32.32 25.83
CA PRO A 8 9.53 -31.66 25.85
C PRO A 8 9.63 -30.77 24.60
N CYS A 9 9.73 -29.45 24.83
CA CYS A 9 9.92 -28.47 23.76
C CYS A 9 11.24 -28.78 23.06
N SER A 10 11.17 -29.46 21.91
CA SER A 10 12.31 -29.70 21.05
C SER A 10 12.50 -28.49 20.14
N LEU A 11 13.65 -27.82 20.26
CA LEU A 11 14.03 -26.72 19.38
C LEU A 11 14.51 -27.29 18.04
N ARG A 12 14.01 -26.75 16.93
CA ARG A 12 14.55 -27.01 15.58
C ARG A 12 15.25 -25.77 15.08
N GLN A 13 16.55 -25.86 14.85
CA GLN A 13 17.38 -24.80 14.30
C GLN A 13 17.88 -25.21 12.92
N CYS A 14 17.74 -24.32 11.93
CA CYS A 14 18.29 -24.51 10.59
C CYS A 14 19.42 -23.50 10.37
N LEU A 15 20.59 -24.00 9.98
CA LEU A 15 21.73 -23.20 9.55
C LEU A 15 21.88 -23.36 8.03
N PHE A 16 21.93 -22.24 7.31
CA PHE A 16 22.16 -22.24 5.86
C PHE A 16 23.56 -21.73 5.57
N THR A 17 24.33 -22.50 4.80
CA THR A 17 25.67 -22.15 4.36
C THR A 17 25.70 -22.03 2.84
N ASN A 18 26.12 -20.87 2.34
CA ASN A 18 26.38 -20.70 0.91
C ASN A 18 27.75 -21.30 0.57
N THR A 19 27.77 -22.30 -0.31
CA THR A 19 28.99 -22.97 -0.79
C THR A 19 29.67 -22.23 -1.93
N GLY A 20 29.06 -21.18 -2.49
CA GLY A 20 29.55 -20.42 -3.64
C GLY A 20 29.41 -21.14 -4.99
N THR A 21 29.01 -22.41 -4.98
CA THR A 21 28.87 -23.25 -6.18
C THR A 21 27.49 -23.88 -6.22
N LYS A 22 26.85 -23.82 -7.40
CA LYS A 22 25.58 -24.49 -7.66
C LYS A 22 25.85 -25.86 -8.28
N TYR A 23 25.37 -26.91 -7.61
CA TYR A 23 25.51 -28.30 -8.04
C TYR A 23 24.22 -28.78 -8.73
N TYR A 24 24.34 -29.79 -9.59
CA TYR A 24 23.22 -30.39 -10.32
C TYR A 24 23.35 -31.92 -10.33
N GLY A 25 22.22 -32.63 -10.17
CA GLY A 25 22.17 -34.08 -10.34
C GLY A 25 23.15 -34.82 -9.42
N GLU A 26 24.03 -35.62 -10.01
CA GLU A 26 25.01 -36.45 -9.29
C GLU A 26 26.19 -35.65 -8.73
N ASP A 27 26.36 -34.38 -9.12
CA ASP A 27 27.42 -33.50 -8.61
C ASP A 27 27.14 -33.02 -7.16
N LEU A 28 26.01 -33.41 -6.57
CA LEU A 28 25.64 -33.00 -5.21
C LEU A 28 26.64 -33.55 -4.19
N PRO A 29 27.27 -32.69 -3.37
CA PRO A 29 28.24 -33.16 -2.38
C PRO A 29 27.52 -33.99 -1.30
N PRO A 30 27.99 -35.22 -1.00
CA PRO A 30 27.54 -35.92 0.18
C PRO A 30 28.08 -35.21 1.41
N TYR A 31 27.27 -35.14 2.47
CA TYR A 31 27.74 -34.67 3.78
C TYR A 31 27.63 -35.81 4.78
N ASN A 32 28.70 -36.05 5.51
CA ASN A 32 28.79 -37.03 6.58
C ASN A 32 28.85 -36.33 7.95
N GLU A 33 28.98 -37.12 9.02
CA GLU A 33 29.03 -36.61 10.39
C GLU A 33 30.22 -35.66 10.65
N LYS A 34 31.35 -35.86 9.97
CA LYS A 34 32.52 -34.98 10.06
C LYS A 34 32.22 -33.61 9.47
N ASP A 35 31.59 -33.55 8.29
CA ASP A 35 31.19 -32.29 7.67
C ASP A 35 30.20 -31.50 8.54
N VAL A 36 29.27 -32.21 9.18
CA VAL A 36 28.33 -31.64 10.16
C VAL A 36 29.09 -31.03 11.34
N ALA A 37 30.05 -31.76 11.92
CA ALA A 37 30.83 -31.30 13.06
C ALA A 37 31.72 -30.09 12.70
N GLU A 38 32.35 -30.09 11.53
CA GLU A 38 33.16 -28.97 11.04
C GLU A 38 32.32 -27.71 10.83
N THR A 39 31.16 -27.85 10.17
CA THR A 39 30.22 -26.74 9.96
C THR A 39 29.72 -26.19 11.30
N ALA A 40 29.36 -27.07 12.24
CA ALA A 40 28.92 -26.65 13.55
C ALA A 40 30.01 -25.94 14.34
N HIS A 41 31.25 -26.45 14.30
CA HIS A 41 32.39 -25.82 14.95
C HIS A 41 32.69 -24.43 14.38
N LYS A 42 32.63 -24.27 13.05
CA LYS A 42 32.82 -22.97 12.37
C LYS A 42 31.82 -21.91 12.85
N HIS A 43 30.61 -22.33 13.18
CA HIS A 43 29.52 -21.44 13.58
C HIS A 43 29.24 -21.45 15.09
N LYS A 44 30.07 -22.10 15.90
CA LYS A 44 29.80 -22.34 17.33
C LYS A 44 29.56 -21.06 18.13
N ASP A 45 30.23 -19.97 17.76
CA ASP A 45 30.14 -18.67 18.45
C ASP A 45 29.02 -17.77 17.95
N ASN A 46 28.27 -18.19 16.91
CA ASN A 46 27.14 -17.43 16.42
C ASN A 46 26.02 -17.40 17.45
N GLY A 47 25.57 -16.22 17.84
CA GLY A 47 24.42 -16.05 18.72
C GLY A 47 23.12 -16.48 18.04
N VAL A 48 22.39 -17.39 18.67
CA VAL A 48 21.01 -17.73 18.32
C VAL A 48 20.04 -16.84 19.09
N THR A 49 20.37 -16.56 20.35
CA THR A 49 19.76 -15.51 21.18
C THR A 49 20.87 -14.66 21.79
N GLU A 50 20.50 -13.70 22.65
CA GLU A 50 21.47 -12.89 23.40
C GLU A 50 22.33 -13.72 24.37
N THR A 51 21.83 -14.87 24.80
CA THR A 51 22.46 -15.72 25.83
C THR A 51 22.80 -17.13 25.36
N VAL A 52 22.32 -17.55 24.19
CA VAL A 52 22.51 -18.90 23.64
C VAL A 52 23.26 -18.81 22.32
N LYS A 53 24.39 -19.52 22.25
CA LYS A 53 25.19 -19.68 21.04
C LYS A 53 24.79 -20.95 20.28
N PHE A 54 25.15 -21.02 19.01
CA PHE A 54 24.91 -22.21 18.19
C PHE A 54 25.66 -23.45 18.71
N GLY A 55 26.86 -23.26 19.28
CA GLY A 55 27.63 -24.34 19.92
C GLY A 55 26.86 -25.01 21.06
N ASP A 56 26.21 -24.21 21.91
CA ASP A 56 25.40 -24.70 23.03
C ASP A 56 24.25 -25.61 22.55
N LEU A 57 23.63 -25.26 21.41
CA LEU A 57 22.59 -26.08 20.79
C LEU A 57 23.15 -27.37 20.21
N TYR A 58 24.32 -27.30 19.56
CA TYR A 58 24.94 -28.46 18.93
C TYR A 58 25.45 -29.49 19.96
N GLU A 59 25.93 -29.05 21.12
CA GLU A 59 26.31 -29.93 22.23
C GLU A 59 25.12 -30.70 22.81
N ARG A 60 23.93 -30.07 22.82
CA ARG A 60 22.69 -30.65 23.35
C ARG A 60 21.77 -31.21 22.26
N LYS A 61 22.28 -31.41 21.04
CA LYS A 61 21.49 -31.88 19.90
C LYS A 61 20.92 -33.27 20.18
N LEU A 62 19.67 -33.48 19.75
CA LEU A 62 19.11 -34.84 19.61
C LEU A 62 19.52 -35.45 18.27
N ILE A 63 19.44 -34.65 17.21
CA ILE A 63 19.76 -35.04 15.83
C ILE A 63 20.40 -33.83 15.15
N ALA A 64 21.47 -34.04 14.38
CA ALA A 64 22.00 -33.07 13.44
C ALA A 64 22.24 -33.73 12.09
N VAL A 65 21.76 -33.09 11.03
CA VAL A 65 21.91 -33.54 9.64
C VAL A 65 22.34 -32.35 8.81
N GLN A 66 23.26 -32.58 7.89
CA GLN A 66 23.63 -31.64 6.85
C GLN A 66 23.28 -32.25 5.51
N THR A 67 22.62 -31.47 4.66
CA THR A 67 22.17 -31.91 3.34
C THR A 67 22.27 -30.74 2.37
N PRO A 68 22.57 -30.99 1.08
CA PRO A 68 22.33 -29.99 0.06
C PRO A 68 20.86 -29.56 0.07
N LEU A 69 20.61 -28.26 -0.11
CA LEU A 69 19.27 -27.73 -0.18
C LEU A 69 18.79 -27.76 -1.63
N HIS A 70 17.86 -28.67 -1.93
CA HIS A 70 17.28 -28.76 -3.27
C HIS A 70 16.17 -27.72 -3.43
N GLU A 71 16.18 -27.01 -4.56
CA GLU A 71 15.16 -26.05 -4.93
C GLU A 71 14.83 -26.20 -6.42
N TYR A 72 13.62 -26.62 -6.73
CA TYR A 72 13.22 -26.84 -8.12
C TYR A 72 11.71 -26.85 -8.29
N VAL A 73 11.29 -26.66 -9.54
CA VAL A 73 9.97 -27.06 -10.01
C VAL A 73 10.18 -27.88 -11.28
N LEU A 74 9.73 -29.14 -11.28
CA LEU A 74 9.87 -30.02 -12.43
C LEU A 74 8.93 -29.60 -13.57
N GLU A 75 9.37 -29.87 -14.80
CA GLU A 75 8.62 -29.48 -15.99
C GLU A 75 7.29 -30.24 -16.13
N ARG A 76 7.32 -31.53 -15.78
CA ARG A 76 6.19 -32.47 -15.90
C ARG A 76 5.95 -33.21 -14.59
N TRP A 77 4.70 -33.27 -14.14
CA TRP A 77 4.30 -33.83 -12.84
C TRP A 77 3.57 -35.16 -12.94
N TYR A 78 3.22 -35.59 -14.15
CA TYR A 78 2.39 -36.77 -14.37
C TYR A 78 2.80 -37.54 -15.61
N SER A 79 2.48 -38.83 -15.61
CA SER A 79 2.61 -39.73 -16.75
C SER A 79 1.51 -40.78 -16.66
N GLN A 80 0.69 -40.89 -17.72
CA GLN A 80 -0.42 -41.84 -17.80
C GLN A 80 -1.34 -41.78 -16.57
N ARG A 81 -1.29 -42.78 -15.69
CA ARG A 81 -2.12 -42.93 -14.48
C ARG A 81 -1.40 -42.55 -13.19
N CYS A 82 -0.20 -41.98 -13.28
CA CYS A 82 0.60 -41.56 -12.13
C CYS A 82 0.77 -40.04 -12.12
N ILE A 83 0.58 -39.42 -10.96
CA ILE A 83 0.92 -38.02 -10.68
C ILE A 83 1.76 -37.97 -9.40
N VAL A 84 2.77 -37.11 -9.40
CA VAL A 84 3.59 -36.79 -8.22
C VAL A 84 3.29 -35.38 -7.74
N ILE A 85 3.28 -35.19 -6.42
CA ILE A 85 2.85 -33.95 -5.77
C ILE A 85 3.78 -33.59 -4.61
N GLY A 86 3.79 -32.32 -4.20
CA GLY A 86 4.64 -31.82 -3.11
C GLY A 86 6.10 -31.74 -3.51
N ASP A 87 6.98 -32.00 -2.54
CA ASP A 87 8.44 -31.91 -2.69
C ASP A 87 9.01 -32.76 -3.84
N ALA A 88 8.28 -33.80 -4.30
CA ALA A 88 8.68 -34.60 -5.46
C ALA A 88 8.72 -33.79 -6.77
N VAL A 89 7.93 -32.72 -6.89
CA VAL A 89 7.80 -31.91 -8.12
C VAL A 89 8.04 -30.42 -7.92
N HIS A 90 7.87 -29.90 -6.71
CA HIS A 90 8.13 -28.51 -6.37
C HIS A 90 8.77 -28.43 -4.99
N LYS A 91 10.11 -28.37 -4.95
CA LYS A 91 10.87 -28.32 -3.70
C LYS A 91 11.19 -26.88 -3.34
N PHE A 92 10.75 -26.47 -2.15
CA PHE A 92 10.89 -25.13 -1.62
C PHE A 92 12.11 -24.99 -0.73
N ASN A 93 12.69 -23.79 -0.72
CA ASN A 93 13.48 -23.37 0.42
C ASN A 93 12.56 -23.26 1.67
N PRO A 94 12.89 -23.89 2.80
CA PRO A 94 11.98 -23.98 3.94
C PRO A 94 11.77 -22.65 4.68
N ILE A 95 12.47 -21.58 4.31
CA ILE A 95 12.51 -20.30 5.03
C ILE A 95 11.14 -19.62 5.23
N ILE A 96 10.18 -19.87 4.33
CA ILE A 96 8.81 -19.34 4.44
C ILE A 96 7.76 -20.39 4.84
N GLY A 97 8.17 -21.64 5.08
CA GLY A 97 7.27 -22.70 5.54
C GLY A 97 6.15 -23.08 4.57
N LEU A 98 6.29 -22.82 3.26
CA LEU A 98 5.23 -23.04 2.27
C LEU A 98 5.24 -24.41 1.58
N GLY A 99 6.27 -25.24 1.74
CA GLY A 99 6.37 -26.53 1.03
C GLY A 99 5.18 -27.46 1.32
N GLY A 100 4.90 -27.72 2.59
CA GLY A 100 3.75 -28.54 3.01
C GLY A 100 2.41 -27.94 2.60
N MET A 101 2.25 -26.61 2.73
CA MET A 101 1.04 -25.91 2.31
C MET A 101 0.82 -26.01 0.80
N SER A 102 1.87 -25.85 0.00
CA SER A 102 1.83 -25.99 -1.46
C SER A 102 1.45 -27.41 -1.89
N ALA A 103 1.91 -28.44 -1.16
CA ALA A 103 1.50 -29.82 -1.38
C ALA A 103 -0.01 -30.00 -1.14
N ILE A 104 -0.54 -29.45 -0.04
CA ILE A 104 -1.98 -29.47 0.28
C ILE A 104 -2.79 -28.74 -0.80
N GLU A 105 -2.34 -27.58 -1.26
CA GLU A 105 -2.97 -26.85 -2.37
C GLU A 105 -3.00 -27.70 -3.67
N THR A 106 -1.93 -28.45 -3.96
CA THR A 106 -1.92 -29.38 -5.10
C THR A 106 -2.89 -30.54 -4.90
N CYS A 107 -3.00 -31.09 -3.68
CA CYS A 107 -4.03 -32.08 -3.35
C CYS A 107 -5.44 -31.53 -3.58
N ALA A 108 -5.71 -30.29 -3.18
CA ALA A 108 -7.02 -29.67 -3.36
C ALA A 108 -7.38 -29.51 -4.85
N ALA A 109 -6.44 -29.00 -5.66
CA ALA A 109 -6.63 -28.89 -7.11
C ALA A 109 -6.87 -30.25 -7.78
N LEU A 110 -6.10 -31.27 -7.41
CA LEU A 110 -6.25 -32.63 -7.90
C LEU A 110 -7.62 -33.23 -7.51
N THR A 111 -7.99 -33.09 -6.25
CA THR A 111 -9.26 -33.59 -5.71
C THR A 111 -10.45 -32.99 -6.45
N ASN A 112 -10.43 -31.68 -6.72
CA ASN A 112 -11.48 -31.03 -7.50
C ASN A 112 -11.65 -31.66 -8.88
N GLY A 113 -10.54 -31.94 -9.59
CA GLY A 113 -10.59 -32.59 -10.90
C GLY A 113 -11.06 -34.04 -10.84
N LEU A 114 -10.61 -34.80 -9.83
CA LEU A 114 -11.00 -36.20 -9.65
C LEU A 114 -12.48 -36.35 -9.29
N VAL A 115 -13.01 -35.48 -8.42
CA VAL A 115 -14.44 -35.50 -8.08
C VAL A 115 -15.30 -35.23 -9.31
N SER A 116 -15.00 -34.19 -10.10
CA SER A 116 -15.72 -33.92 -11.35
C SER A 116 -15.60 -35.07 -12.37
N LEU A 117 -14.45 -35.76 -12.40
CA LEU A 117 -14.27 -36.92 -13.26
C LEU A 117 -15.15 -38.10 -12.80
N LEU A 118 -15.21 -38.38 -11.50
CA LEU A 118 -16.05 -39.44 -10.93
C LEU A 118 -17.54 -39.14 -11.14
N GLU A 119 -17.97 -37.88 -10.96
CA GLU A 119 -19.35 -37.46 -11.17
C GLU A 119 -19.80 -37.59 -12.63
N SER A 120 -18.89 -37.35 -13.60
CA SER A 120 -19.17 -37.50 -15.03
C SER A 120 -19.17 -38.95 -15.50
N HIS A 121 -18.68 -39.88 -14.70
CA HIS A 121 -18.52 -41.31 -15.04
C HIS A 121 -19.09 -42.23 -13.96
N LYS A 122 -20.26 -41.90 -13.38
CA LYS A 122 -20.87 -42.68 -12.28
C LYS A 122 -21.06 -44.17 -12.62
N ASP A 123 -21.49 -44.44 -13.85
CA ASP A 123 -21.86 -45.79 -14.31
C ASP A 123 -20.99 -46.27 -15.49
N THR A 124 -19.89 -45.57 -15.78
CA THR A 124 -19.03 -45.87 -16.94
C THR A 124 -17.57 -46.03 -16.54
N LYS A 125 -16.83 -46.84 -17.30
CA LYS A 125 -15.39 -47.02 -17.07
C LYS A 125 -14.64 -45.74 -17.43
N ILE A 126 -13.83 -45.24 -16.49
CA ILE A 126 -13.01 -44.05 -16.68
C ILE A 126 -11.84 -44.35 -17.64
N PRO A 127 -11.75 -43.68 -18.80
CA PRO A 127 -10.61 -43.82 -19.72
C PRO A 127 -9.31 -43.30 -19.11
N SER A 128 -8.17 -43.90 -19.47
CA SER A 128 -6.85 -43.42 -19.03
C SER A 128 -6.57 -41.97 -19.47
N SER A 129 -7.06 -41.59 -20.65
CA SER A 129 -6.92 -40.23 -21.19
C SER A 129 -7.65 -39.18 -20.34
N SER A 130 -8.80 -39.53 -19.76
CA SER A 130 -9.56 -38.64 -18.88
C SER A 130 -8.83 -38.40 -17.56
N ILE A 131 -8.17 -39.42 -17.01
CA ILE A 131 -7.31 -39.29 -15.83
C ILE A 131 -6.10 -38.40 -16.14
N GLU A 132 -5.43 -38.63 -17.27
CA GLU A 132 -4.29 -37.82 -17.70
C GLU A 132 -4.69 -36.35 -17.92
N SER A 133 -5.91 -36.09 -18.42
CA SER A 133 -6.47 -34.74 -18.56
C SER A 133 -6.61 -34.04 -17.20
N VAL A 134 -7.14 -34.73 -16.18
CA VAL A 134 -7.23 -34.18 -14.81
C VAL A 134 -5.84 -33.83 -14.26
N PHE A 135 -4.85 -34.70 -14.48
CA PHE A 135 -3.48 -34.44 -14.03
C PHE A 135 -2.84 -33.26 -14.77
N ARG A 136 -3.09 -33.13 -16.08
CA ARG A 136 -2.68 -31.98 -16.89
C ARG A 136 -3.25 -30.69 -16.34
N THR A 137 -4.56 -30.62 -16.13
CA THR A 137 -5.21 -29.43 -15.57
C THR A 137 -4.69 -29.10 -14.17
N THR A 138 -4.43 -30.12 -13.34
CA THR A 138 -3.82 -29.92 -12.02
C THR A 138 -2.45 -29.24 -12.14
N GLN A 139 -1.59 -29.70 -13.05
CA GLN A 139 -0.29 -29.08 -13.30
C GLN A 139 -0.43 -27.65 -13.86
N GLU A 140 -1.30 -27.43 -14.84
CA GLU A 140 -1.52 -26.11 -15.46
C GLU A 140 -1.93 -25.05 -14.45
N VAL A 141 -2.79 -25.41 -13.49
CA VAL A 141 -3.24 -24.50 -12.43
C VAL A 141 -2.16 -24.29 -11.37
N ARG A 142 -1.42 -25.34 -11.00
CA ARG A 142 -0.52 -25.31 -9.83
C ARG A 142 0.91 -24.87 -10.15
N LYS A 143 1.45 -25.23 -11.31
CA LYS A 143 2.86 -25.00 -11.66
C LYS A 143 3.25 -23.51 -11.63
N PRO A 144 2.50 -22.57 -12.24
CA PRO A 144 2.86 -21.14 -12.19
C PRO A 144 2.96 -20.59 -10.76
N ARG A 145 2.04 -21.00 -9.89
CA ARG A 145 2.01 -20.61 -8.48
C ARG A 145 3.17 -21.24 -7.70
N ALA A 146 3.41 -22.54 -7.88
CA ALA A 146 4.53 -23.24 -7.24
C ALA A 146 5.87 -22.61 -7.63
N THR A 147 6.09 -22.31 -8.91
CA THR A 147 7.29 -21.61 -9.40
C THR A 147 7.47 -20.26 -8.73
N THR A 148 6.41 -19.44 -8.72
CA THR A 148 6.46 -18.11 -8.08
C THR A 148 6.83 -18.21 -6.60
N LEU A 149 6.24 -19.13 -5.85
CA LEU A 149 6.49 -19.26 -4.43
C LEU A 149 7.87 -19.90 -4.13
N VAL A 150 8.37 -20.81 -4.96
CA VAL A 150 9.75 -21.32 -4.88
C VAL A 150 10.74 -20.19 -5.10
N ASP A 151 10.53 -19.35 -6.11
CA ASP A 151 11.39 -18.20 -6.40
C ASP A 151 11.34 -17.15 -5.27
N VAL A 152 10.17 -16.89 -4.69
CA VAL A 152 10.04 -16.03 -3.51
C VAL A 152 10.83 -16.59 -2.32
N SER A 153 10.74 -17.90 -2.07
CA SER A 153 11.48 -18.56 -0.99
C SER A 153 12.99 -18.39 -1.17
N ARG A 154 13.49 -18.61 -2.39
CA ARG A 154 14.90 -18.42 -2.75
C ARG A 154 15.36 -16.98 -2.54
N ASN A 155 14.60 -16.00 -3.04
CA ASN A 155 14.94 -14.58 -2.89
C ASN A 155 14.94 -14.12 -1.42
N ILE A 156 14.02 -14.65 -0.60
CA ILE A 156 13.99 -14.38 0.84
C ILE A 156 15.21 -14.99 1.53
N GLN A 157 15.63 -16.20 1.16
CA GLN A 157 16.85 -16.80 1.67
C GLN A 157 18.07 -15.95 1.30
N TYR A 158 18.21 -15.51 0.05
CA TYR A 158 19.29 -14.65 -0.39
C TYR A 158 19.35 -13.34 0.41
N ARG A 159 18.18 -12.75 0.70
CA ARG A 159 18.05 -11.57 1.57
C ARG A 159 18.46 -11.85 3.02
N PHE A 160 17.99 -12.95 3.61
CA PHE A 160 18.25 -13.28 5.01
C PHE A 160 19.69 -13.73 5.25
N ALA A 161 20.33 -14.34 4.25
CA ALA A 161 21.76 -14.62 4.24
C ALA A 161 22.63 -13.36 4.11
N MET A 162 22.03 -12.18 3.85
CA MET A 162 22.74 -10.90 3.74
C MET A 162 23.89 -10.92 2.72
N GLU A 163 23.67 -11.59 1.58
CA GLU A 163 24.68 -11.94 0.57
C GLU A 163 25.40 -10.74 -0.07
N THR A 164 24.84 -9.53 0.05
CA THR A 164 25.48 -8.30 -0.42
C THR A 164 25.51 -7.25 0.68
N PRO A 165 26.46 -6.29 0.65
CA PRO A 165 26.49 -5.17 1.59
C PRO A 165 25.17 -4.39 1.65
N LEU A 166 24.50 -4.26 0.50
CA LEU A 166 23.20 -3.62 0.39
C LEU A 166 22.10 -4.41 1.12
N LEU A 167 22.05 -5.74 0.92
CA LEU A 167 21.11 -6.60 1.65
C LEU A 167 21.39 -6.64 3.14
N LYS A 168 22.66 -6.59 3.55
CA LYS A 168 23.07 -6.47 4.96
C LYS A 168 22.53 -5.19 5.59
N PHE A 169 22.65 -4.06 4.90
CA PHE A 169 22.07 -2.79 5.35
C PHE A 169 20.55 -2.89 5.48
N PHE A 170 19.87 -3.41 4.46
CA PHE A 170 18.41 -3.53 4.49
C PHE A 170 17.94 -4.47 5.61
N ASN A 171 18.59 -5.62 5.80
CA ASN A 171 18.18 -6.63 6.78
C ASN A 171 18.49 -6.21 8.23
N ARG A 172 19.58 -5.45 8.45
CA ARG A 172 19.97 -5.03 9.79
C ARG A 172 19.30 -3.74 10.26
N TYR A 173 18.99 -2.81 9.34
CA TYR A 173 18.52 -1.46 9.71
C TYR A 173 17.15 -1.13 9.13
N TYR A 174 16.96 -1.36 7.83
CA TYR A 174 15.73 -0.93 7.15
C TYR A 174 14.50 -1.76 7.55
N PHE A 175 14.53 -3.09 7.35
CA PHE A 175 13.37 -3.95 7.64
C PHE A 175 13.00 -3.97 9.12
N PRO A 176 13.95 -4.03 10.08
CA PRO A 176 13.63 -3.87 11.49
C PRO A 176 12.97 -2.51 11.79
N GLY A 177 13.44 -1.43 11.14
CA GLY A 177 12.87 -0.10 11.26
C GLY A 177 11.46 0.07 10.66
N MET A 178 11.03 -0.83 9.77
CA MET A 178 9.64 -0.88 9.28
C MET A 178 8.68 -1.55 10.29
N GLY A 179 9.23 -2.24 11.30
CA GLY A 179 8.46 -2.98 12.30
C GLY A 179 7.93 -4.33 11.82
N SER A 180 7.33 -5.08 12.76
CA SER A 180 6.88 -6.46 12.54
C SER A 180 5.79 -6.61 11.48
N ARG A 181 5.05 -5.53 11.16
CA ARG A 181 3.97 -5.58 10.16
C ARG A 181 4.49 -5.86 8.76
N SER A 182 5.63 -5.32 8.36
CA SER A 182 6.19 -5.58 7.03
C SER A 182 6.57 -7.05 6.84
N ALA A 183 7.05 -7.70 7.90
CA ALA A 183 7.28 -9.13 7.92
C ALA A 183 5.95 -9.92 7.85
N LEU A 184 4.94 -9.53 8.64
CA LEU A 184 3.62 -10.14 8.60
C LEU A 184 2.99 -10.03 7.21
N ARG A 185 3.08 -8.87 6.57
CA ARG A 185 2.56 -8.64 5.21
C ARG A 185 3.21 -9.58 4.21
N LEU A 186 4.55 -9.65 4.21
CA LEU A 186 5.30 -10.53 3.32
C LEU A 186 4.86 -11.99 3.43
N LEU A 187 4.65 -12.47 4.66
CA LEU A 187 4.16 -13.83 4.90
C LEU A 187 2.70 -13.98 4.46
N SER A 188 1.86 -12.99 4.77
CA SER A 188 0.43 -13.03 4.50
C SER A 188 0.08 -13.02 3.00
N GLU A 189 0.91 -12.38 2.17
CA GLU A 189 0.69 -12.27 0.72
C GLU A 189 0.73 -13.62 -0.01
N ALA A 190 1.30 -14.66 0.60
CA ALA A 190 1.35 -15.99 0.01
C ALA A 190 -0.01 -16.72 0.03
N TYR A 191 -0.89 -16.43 0.99
CA TYR A 191 -2.08 -17.25 1.26
C TYR A 191 -3.29 -16.99 0.34
N PRO A 192 -3.62 -15.76 -0.10
CA PRO A 192 -4.87 -15.49 -0.82
C PRO A 192 -5.10 -16.33 -2.08
N GLY A 193 -4.05 -16.70 -2.82
CA GLY A 193 -4.17 -17.53 -4.02
C GLY A 193 -4.18 -19.04 -3.77
N ALA A 194 -4.36 -19.50 -2.52
CA ALA A 194 -4.40 -20.92 -2.20
C ALA A 194 -5.62 -21.63 -2.82
N ALA A 195 -5.44 -22.88 -3.24
CA ALA A 195 -6.52 -23.68 -3.81
C ALA A 195 -7.39 -24.30 -2.70
N SER A 196 -8.72 -24.14 -2.82
CA SER A 196 -9.73 -24.75 -1.95
C SER A 196 -10.31 -26.02 -2.58
N VAL A 197 -10.82 -26.94 -1.75
CA VAL A 197 -11.63 -28.09 -2.21
C VAL A 197 -13.06 -27.61 -2.37
N LYS A 198 -13.57 -27.59 -3.61
CA LYS A 198 -14.85 -26.98 -3.97
C LYS A 198 -16.07 -27.65 -3.35
N THR A 199 -15.96 -28.93 -3.03
CA THR A 199 -17.06 -29.72 -2.44
C THR A 199 -17.13 -29.61 -0.93
N LEU A 200 -16.12 -29.04 -0.28
CA LEU A 200 -16.11 -28.87 1.17
C LEU A 200 -16.61 -27.47 1.55
N PRO A 201 -17.40 -27.36 2.63
CA PRO A 201 -17.85 -26.06 3.09
C PRO A 201 -16.67 -25.22 3.58
N VAL A 202 -16.55 -23.99 3.08
CA VAL A 202 -15.53 -23.04 3.54
C VAL A 202 -16.03 -22.35 4.81
N PRO A 203 -15.29 -22.39 5.93
CA PRO A 203 -15.68 -21.67 7.13
C PRO A 203 -15.79 -20.16 6.88
N LYS A 204 -16.95 -19.58 7.21
CA LYS A 204 -17.21 -18.13 7.16
C LYS A 204 -16.63 -17.45 8.40
N GLN A 205 -15.31 -17.41 8.48
CA GLN A 205 -14.61 -16.69 9.55
C GLN A 205 -14.27 -15.27 9.09
N PRO A 206 -14.37 -14.26 9.97
CA PRO A 206 -13.87 -12.92 9.67
C PRO A 206 -12.38 -13.02 9.32
N ARG A 207 -12.02 -12.69 8.08
CA ARG A 207 -10.65 -12.72 7.60
C ARG A 207 -10.20 -11.36 7.07
N ALA A 208 -8.93 -11.10 7.31
CA ALA A 208 -8.18 -9.90 6.96
C ALA A 208 -8.01 -9.66 5.46
N LEU A 209 -7.70 -10.76 4.78
CA LEU A 209 -7.40 -10.85 3.37
C LEU A 209 -8.41 -11.86 2.81
N PRO A 210 -9.28 -11.45 1.86
CA PRO A 210 -10.10 -12.40 1.15
C PRO A 210 -9.22 -13.34 0.33
N TYR A 211 -9.68 -14.57 0.14
CA TYR A 211 -9.06 -15.46 -0.85
C TYR A 211 -9.40 -14.99 -2.27
N GLU A 212 -8.57 -15.34 -3.24
CA GLU A 212 -8.72 -14.87 -4.62
C GLU A 212 -9.98 -15.43 -5.30
N ASP A 213 -10.50 -16.57 -4.84
CA ASP A 213 -11.77 -17.15 -5.29
C ASP A 213 -13.00 -16.42 -4.69
N GLU A 214 -12.85 -15.73 -3.56
CA GLU A 214 -13.87 -14.85 -2.96
C GLU A 214 -13.98 -13.50 -3.70
N LEU A 215 -12.98 -13.10 -4.51
CA LEU A 215 -12.98 -11.82 -5.22
C LEU A 215 -13.90 -11.82 -6.45
N LEU A 216 -14.39 -10.65 -6.87
CA LEU A 216 -15.24 -10.52 -8.08
C LEU A 216 -14.54 -11.02 -9.35
N GLN A 217 -13.22 -10.94 -9.39
CA GLN A 217 -12.36 -11.52 -10.40
C GLN A 217 -10.99 -11.83 -9.81
N GLN A 218 -10.29 -12.77 -10.45
CA GLN A 218 -8.90 -13.08 -10.12
C GLN A 218 -8.01 -11.83 -10.28
N PRO A 219 -7.10 -11.55 -9.32
CA PRO A 219 -6.20 -10.42 -9.45
C PRO A 219 -5.31 -10.54 -10.67
N VAL A 220 -5.24 -9.48 -11.48
CA VAL A 220 -4.35 -9.41 -12.65
C VAL A 220 -3.31 -8.30 -12.49
N PRO A 221 -2.13 -8.45 -13.12
CA PRO A 221 -1.15 -7.36 -13.18
C PRO A 221 -1.73 -6.16 -13.93
N ARG A 222 -1.16 -4.97 -13.68
CA ARG A 222 -1.54 -3.77 -14.43
C ARG A 222 -1.20 -3.95 -15.91
N ASN A 223 -2.04 -3.41 -16.79
CA ASN A 223 -1.75 -3.35 -18.21
C ASN A 223 -0.50 -2.48 -18.45
N ALA A 224 0.50 -3.04 -19.12
CA ALA A 224 1.80 -2.38 -19.32
C ALA A 224 1.71 -1.12 -20.19
N LEU A 225 0.92 -1.17 -21.28
CA LEU A 225 0.72 -0.03 -22.17
C LEU A 225 0.03 1.12 -21.44
N LEU A 226 -1.06 0.81 -20.73
CA LEU A 226 -1.80 1.80 -19.96
C LEU A 226 -0.94 2.42 -18.85
N SER A 227 -0.12 1.61 -18.18
CA SER A 227 0.82 2.09 -17.16
C SER A 227 1.84 3.05 -17.75
N ARG A 228 2.38 2.77 -18.95
CA ARG A 228 3.30 3.67 -19.66
C ARG A 228 2.61 4.98 -20.04
N ILE A 229 1.38 4.91 -20.57
CA ILE A 229 0.58 6.09 -20.91
C ILE A 229 0.35 6.96 -19.67
N THR A 230 -0.03 6.36 -18.53
CA THR A 230 -0.21 7.09 -17.27
C THR A 230 1.07 7.78 -16.82
N VAL A 231 2.21 7.09 -16.88
CA VAL A 231 3.50 7.69 -16.51
C VAL A 231 3.85 8.86 -17.44
N VAL A 232 3.72 8.67 -18.75
CA VAL A 232 3.98 9.72 -19.76
C VAL A 232 3.05 10.91 -19.56
N ALA A 233 1.76 10.68 -19.26
CA ALA A 233 0.81 11.75 -19.00
C ALA A 233 1.18 12.57 -17.74
N LEU A 234 1.51 11.90 -16.62
CA LEU A 234 1.90 12.57 -15.38
C LEU A 234 3.22 13.33 -15.52
N VAL A 235 4.21 12.73 -16.19
CA VAL A 235 5.49 13.42 -16.50
C VAL A 235 5.25 14.58 -17.46
N GLY A 236 4.38 14.41 -18.47
CA GLY A 236 4.02 15.47 -19.41
C GLY A 236 3.35 16.66 -18.72
N ILE A 237 2.42 16.43 -17.78
CA ILE A 237 1.82 17.49 -16.96
C ILE A 237 2.89 18.18 -16.11
N PHE A 238 3.77 17.43 -15.45
CA PHE A 238 4.88 17.99 -14.67
C PHE A 238 5.79 18.88 -15.53
N LEU A 239 6.26 18.38 -16.67
CA LEU A 239 7.13 19.14 -17.58
C LEU A 239 6.40 20.36 -18.16
N PHE A 240 5.13 20.23 -18.51
CA PHE A 240 4.31 21.37 -18.96
C PHE A 240 4.25 22.45 -17.88
N ARG A 241 4.07 22.08 -16.60
CA ARG A 241 4.11 23.05 -15.50
C ARG A 241 5.49 23.69 -15.32
N CYS A 242 6.56 22.90 -15.35
CA CYS A 242 7.92 23.46 -15.28
C CYS A 242 8.21 24.46 -16.42
N ASN A 243 7.75 24.18 -17.64
CA ASN A 243 7.96 25.06 -18.80
C ASN A 243 7.05 26.29 -18.80
N ALA A 244 5.78 26.14 -18.42
CA ALA A 244 4.86 27.27 -18.28
C ALA A 244 5.28 28.23 -17.15
N VAL A 245 6.03 27.73 -16.16
CA VAL A 245 6.74 28.53 -15.16
C VAL A 245 8.03 29.13 -15.77
N GLY A 246 8.77 28.39 -16.61
CA GLY A 246 10.05 28.84 -17.20
C GLY A 246 9.99 29.92 -18.29
N THR A 247 8.88 30.10 -19.02
CA THR A 247 8.86 30.97 -20.22
C THR A 247 8.42 32.42 -20.00
N ASN A 248 8.07 32.83 -18.78
CA ASN A 248 7.94 34.24 -18.31
C ASN A 248 7.55 34.33 -16.82
N ALA A 249 7.68 33.25 -16.04
CA ALA A 249 7.00 33.14 -14.75
C ALA A 249 7.77 32.29 -13.74
N TRP A 250 9.05 32.58 -13.50
CA TRP A 250 9.46 32.42 -12.10
C TRP A 250 8.56 33.42 -11.33
N PRO A 251 7.75 33.02 -10.35
CA PRO A 251 6.72 33.87 -9.74
C PRO A 251 7.32 34.93 -8.80
N LEU A 252 8.42 35.56 -9.21
CA LEU A 252 9.09 36.64 -8.50
C LEU A 252 8.54 38.03 -8.88
N GLN A 253 7.80 38.21 -9.99
CA GLN A 253 7.48 39.57 -10.47
C GLN A 253 6.00 40.03 -10.34
N ASP A 254 4.99 39.14 -10.32
CA ASP A 254 3.62 39.58 -10.73
C ASP A 254 2.53 39.47 -9.64
N GLY A 255 2.76 38.74 -8.55
CA GLY A 255 1.89 38.77 -7.37
C GLY A 255 0.50 38.19 -7.49
N SER A 256 0.27 37.36 -8.52
CA SER A 256 -1.03 36.76 -8.82
C SER A 256 -1.10 35.23 -8.56
N GLY A 257 -0.03 34.63 -8.04
CA GLY A 257 0.04 33.22 -7.61
C GLY A 257 0.33 33.11 -6.11
N PHE A 258 -0.06 32.00 -5.48
CA PHE A 258 0.27 31.67 -4.09
C PHE A 258 1.78 31.83 -3.84
N ARG A 259 2.15 32.92 -3.17
CA ARG A 259 3.54 33.20 -2.79
C ARG A 259 3.82 32.50 -1.46
N PHE A 260 4.83 31.64 -1.42
CA PHE A 260 5.70 31.60 -0.25
C PHE A 260 7.13 31.86 -0.73
N LEU A 261 7.49 33.14 -0.74
CA LEU A 261 8.88 33.50 -0.48
C LEU A 261 9.26 32.85 0.85
N SER A 262 10.49 32.33 0.96
CA SER A 262 11.10 31.67 2.12
C SER A 262 10.42 31.88 3.49
N LEU A 263 10.47 30.89 4.40
CA LEU A 263 9.96 31.01 5.79
C LEU A 263 10.31 32.35 6.47
N LYS A 264 11.49 32.91 6.15
CA LYS A 264 11.91 34.26 6.56
C LYS A 264 11.02 35.38 6.02
N ARG A 265 10.63 35.36 4.75
CA ARG A 265 9.80 36.39 4.14
C ARG A 265 8.33 36.31 4.55
N ALA A 266 7.77 35.13 4.76
CA ALA A 266 6.42 35.04 5.33
C ALA A 266 6.37 35.47 6.81
N LEU A 267 7.41 35.15 7.59
CA LEU A 267 7.60 35.68 8.94
C LEU A 267 7.78 37.22 8.88
N TRP A 268 8.55 37.71 7.92
CA TRP A 268 8.76 39.14 7.69
C TRP A 268 7.46 39.85 7.28
N ASP A 269 6.67 39.29 6.37
CA ASP A 269 5.40 39.87 5.88
C ASP A 269 4.33 39.83 6.98
N PHE A 270 4.33 38.80 7.84
CA PHE A 270 3.54 38.72 9.07
C PHE A 270 3.93 39.81 10.08
N LEU A 271 5.23 40.02 10.30
CA LEU A 271 5.77 41.03 11.20
C LEU A 271 5.57 42.46 10.68
N THR A 272 5.64 42.67 9.37
CA THR A 272 5.67 44.01 8.75
C THR A 272 4.35 44.45 8.13
N GLY A 273 3.35 43.58 8.03
CA GLY A 273 1.99 43.94 7.62
C GLY A 273 1.93 44.55 6.21
N PHE A 274 2.24 43.76 5.18
CA PHE A 274 2.19 44.28 3.81
C PHE A 274 0.79 44.28 3.19
N SER A 275 0.43 45.42 2.62
CA SER A 275 -0.77 45.68 1.81
C SER A 275 -0.60 45.10 0.39
N SER A 276 -1.46 44.19 -0.03
CA SER A 276 -1.62 43.84 -1.44
C SER A 276 -3.08 44.01 -1.87
N LYS A 277 -3.28 44.42 -3.13
CA LYS A 277 -4.59 44.70 -3.75
C LYS A 277 -5.60 43.59 -3.42
N THR A 278 -6.72 43.98 -2.81
CA THR A 278 -7.79 43.15 -2.22
C THR A 278 -8.36 42.02 -3.12
N GLY A 279 -8.13 42.05 -4.43
CA GLY A 279 -8.68 41.07 -5.38
C GLY A 279 -7.89 39.75 -5.52
N SER A 280 -6.56 39.74 -5.38
CA SER A 280 -5.74 38.53 -5.61
C SER A 280 -5.71 37.57 -4.41
N ASN A 281 -5.86 38.09 -3.19
CA ASN A 281 -5.81 37.28 -1.96
C ASN A 281 -7.09 36.46 -1.73
N LEU A 282 -8.23 36.94 -2.22
CA LEU A 282 -9.51 36.23 -2.14
C LEU A 282 -9.53 35.02 -3.09
N GLN A 283 -9.05 35.17 -4.32
CA GLN A 283 -8.94 34.07 -5.29
C GLN A 283 -8.01 32.96 -4.79
N ALA A 284 -6.88 33.33 -4.20
CA ALA A 284 -5.98 32.40 -3.54
C ALA A 284 -6.71 31.63 -2.40
N SER A 285 -7.38 32.36 -1.51
CA SER A 285 -8.18 31.78 -0.42
C SER A 285 -9.21 30.74 -0.90
N TYR A 286 -9.91 31.04 -2.01
CA TYR A 286 -10.83 30.09 -2.64
C TYR A 286 -10.10 28.87 -3.20
N PHE A 287 -9.04 29.04 -4.00
CA PHE A 287 -8.28 27.91 -4.54
C PHE A 287 -7.76 26.98 -3.42
N PHE A 288 -7.34 27.54 -2.29
CA PHE A 288 -6.92 26.76 -1.15
C PHE A 288 -8.03 25.88 -0.58
N ILE A 289 -9.19 26.47 -0.24
CA ILE A 289 -10.32 25.72 0.32
C ILE A 289 -10.86 24.69 -0.68
N LEU A 290 -10.97 25.09 -1.95
CA LEU A 290 -11.60 24.30 -3.01
C LEU A 290 -10.77 23.11 -3.46
N VAL A 291 -9.44 23.22 -3.42
CA VAL A 291 -8.53 22.28 -4.09
C VAL A 291 -7.42 21.83 -3.14
N THR A 292 -6.65 22.77 -2.61
CA THR A 292 -5.42 22.46 -1.87
C THR A 292 -5.68 21.74 -0.55
N PHE A 293 -6.62 22.24 0.26
CA PHE A 293 -6.95 21.66 1.55
C PHE A 293 -7.50 20.22 1.45
N PRO A 294 -8.46 19.92 0.53
CA PRO A 294 -8.88 18.55 0.25
C PRO A 294 -7.74 17.59 -0.13
N LEU A 295 -6.82 18.04 -0.98
CA LEU A 295 -5.67 17.23 -1.39
C LEU A 295 -4.68 17.01 -0.25
N ILE A 296 -4.40 18.03 0.56
CA ILE A 296 -3.57 17.92 1.77
C ILE A 296 -4.18 16.90 2.74
N ALA A 297 -5.49 16.96 2.97
CA ALA A 297 -6.17 16.00 3.84
C ALA A 297 -5.94 14.56 3.36
N ILE A 298 -6.05 14.31 2.05
CA ILE A 298 -5.82 12.98 1.46
C ILE A 298 -4.35 12.57 1.58
N ILE A 299 -3.40 13.44 1.22
CA ILE A 299 -1.95 13.17 1.32
C ILE A 299 -1.59 12.84 2.78
N LEU A 300 -2.14 13.60 3.72
CA LEU A 300 -1.91 13.40 5.14
C LEU A 300 -2.49 12.04 5.60
N ILE A 301 -3.73 11.70 5.26
CA ILE A 301 -4.30 10.39 5.59
C ILE A 301 -3.46 9.24 5.00
N GLU A 302 -3.07 9.32 3.73
CA GLU A 302 -2.24 8.29 3.10
C GLU A 302 -0.88 8.14 3.81
N SER A 303 -0.28 9.24 4.29
CA SER A 303 1.01 9.20 5.00
C SER A 303 0.98 8.43 6.33
N TYR A 304 -0.17 8.38 7.00
CA TYR A 304 -0.36 7.66 8.26
C TYR A 304 -0.75 6.19 8.09
N ARG A 305 -0.93 5.71 6.85
CA ARG A 305 -1.22 4.30 6.64
C ARG A 305 0.03 3.46 6.84
N LYS A 306 -0.13 2.40 7.62
CA LYS A 306 0.98 1.48 7.93
C LYS A 306 1.61 0.89 6.66
N ARG A 307 0.82 0.65 5.60
CA ARG A 307 1.32 0.18 4.29
C ARG A 307 2.31 1.13 3.60
N ASN A 308 2.27 2.41 3.94
CA ASN A 308 3.09 3.44 3.31
C ASN A 308 4.35 3.77 4.15
N THR A 309 4.55 3.13 5.30
CA THR A 309 5.72 3.34 6.18
C THR A 309 7.01 3.13 5.38
N TRP A 310 7.92 4.11 5.41
CA TRP A 310 9.16 4.15 4.62
C TRP A 310 9.01 4.08 3.09
N SER A 311 7.80 4.27 2.55
CA SER A 311 7.59 4.45 1.11
C SER A 311 7.81 5.90 0.69
N SER A 312 7.89 6.15 -0.62
CA SER A 312 8.01 7.51 -1.16
C SER A 312 6.85 8.44 -0.78
N VAL A 313 5.67 7.91 -0.42
CA VAL A 313 4.51 8.72 0.00
C VAL A 313 4.36 8.82 1.54
N TRP A 314 5.31 8.27 2.30
CA TRP A 314 5.24 8.21 3.76
C TRP A 314 5.31 9.57 4.44
N CYS A 315 6.11 10.49 3.92
CA CYS A 315 6.36 11.77 4.58
C CYS A 315 5.46 12.86 3.98
N SER A 316 4.28 13.04 4.56
CA SER A 316 3.36 14.11 4.13
C SER A 316 3.98 15.50 4.29
N THR A 317 4.77 15.74 5.35
CA THR A 317 5.45 17.03 5.54
C THR A 317 6.35 17.38 4.37
N LEU A 318 7.10 16.41 3.83
CA LEU A 318 7.96 16.61 2.66
C LEU A 318 7.14 17.00 1.43
N TRP A 319 6.10 16.22 1.11
CA TRP A 319 5.25 16.48 -0.07
C TRP A 319 4.45 17.77 0.04
N ILE A 320 3.91 18.06 1.22
CA ILE A 320 3.17 19.29 1.47
C ILE A 320 4.12 20.49 1.39
N THR A 321 5.32 20.41 1.97
CA THR A 321 6.33 21.47 1.86
C THR A 321 6.74 21.69 0.40
N ALA A 322 6.99 20.63 -0.36
CA ALA A 322 7.28 20.74 -1.78
C ALA A 322 6.12 21.39 -2.55
N ALA A 323 4.87 20.98 -2.27
CA ALA A 323 3.68 21.58 -2.87
C ALA A 323 3.50 23.07 -2.52
N GLN A 324 3.94 23.50 -1.32
CA GLN A 324 3.96 24.92 -0.95
C GLN A 324 5.08 25.69 -1.66
N LEU A 325 6.27 25.08 -1.86
CA LEU A 325 7.42 25.75 -2.48
C LEU A 325 7.32 25.86 -4.00
N PHE A 326 6.79 24.82 -4.67
CA PHE A 326 6.80 24.69 -6.13
C PHE A 326 5.39 24.74 -6.75
N GLY A 327 4.36 24.89 -5.93
CA GLY A 327 2.96 24.81 -6.34
C GLY A 327 2.45 23.38 -6.39
N ILE A 328 1.21 23.18 -5.91
CA ILE A 328 0.58 21.85 -5.88
C ILE A 328 0.35 21.30 -7.29
N SER A 329 0.11 22.15 -8.30
CA SER A 329 -0.05 21.73 -9.70
C SER A 329 1.21 21.08 -10.29
N THR A 330 2.39 21.52 -9.85
CA THR A 330 3.69 20.96 -10.25
C THR A 330 4.03 19.70 -9.47
N VAL A 331 3.76 19.68 -8.17
CA VAL A 331 4.22 18.60 -7.26
C VAL A 331 3.26 17.40 -7.27
N LEU A 332 1.96 17.61 -7.47
CA LEU A 332 0.95 16.55 -7.40
C LEU A 332 1.18 15.41 -8.41
N PRO A 333 1.56 15.65 -9.69
CA PRO A 333 1.89 14.57 -10.61
C PRO A 333 3.02 13.67 -10.11
N LEU A 334 4.05 14.24 -9.47
CA LEU A 334 5.16 13.49 -8.88
C LEU A 334 4.72 12.66 -7.67
N TYR A 335 3.88 13.24 -6.80
CA TYR A 335 3.28 12.51 -5.68
C TYR A 335 2.46 11.31 -6.19
N ILE A 336 1.68 11.49 -7.26
CA ILE A 336 0.87 10.41 -7.83
C ILE A 336 1.74 9.35 -8.52
N LEU A 337 2.86 9.71 -9.14
CA LEU A 337 3.84 8.73 -9.64
C LEU A 337 4.41 7.88 -8.50
N ALA A 338 4.78 8.51 -7.37
CA ALA A 338 5.23 7.81 -6.18
C ALA A 338 4.13 6.87 -5.62
N PHE A 339 2.90 7.36 -5.53
CA PHE A 339 1.72 6.57 -5.13
C PHE A 339 1.48 5.40 -6.10
N PHE A 340 1.58 5.64 -7.40
CA PHE A 340 1.35 4.64 -8.43
C PHE A 340 2.35 3.49 -8.30
N ASN A 341 3.62 3.78 -8.10
CA ASN A 341 4.63 2.75 -7.87
C ASN A 341 4.35 1.93 -6.59
N GLY A 342 3.97 2.60 -5.49
CA GLY A 342 3.67 1.93 -4.22
C GLY A 342 2.41 1.05 -4.23
N SER A 343 1.44 1.38 -5.07
CA SER A 343 0.11 0.72 -5.11
C SER A 343 -0.01 -0.47 -6.07
N LYS A 344 1.10 -0.90 -6.69
CA LYS A 344 1.10 -1.99 -7.69
C LYS A 344 0.77 -3.37 -7.12
N GLY A 345 1.07 -3.64 -5.85
CA GLY A 345 0.80 -4.92 -5.20
C GLY A 345 -0.70 -5.13 -4.96
N THR A 346 -1.17 -6.38 -5.01
CA THR A 346 -2.57 -6.73 -4.72
C THR A 346 -2.94 -6.43 -3.26
N ALA A 347 -2.07 -6.78 -2.32
CA ALA A 347 -2.26 -6.54 -0.89
C ALA A 347 -2.49 -5.07 -0.54
N TYR A 348 -1.92 -4.13 -1.31
CA TYR A 348 -2.14 -2.69 -1.10
C TYR A 348 -3.64 -2.33 -1.03
N TRP A 349 -4.46 -3.05 -1.79
CA TRP A 349 -5.90 -2.83 -1.95
C TRP A 349 -6.76 -3.60 -0.95
N MET A 350 -6.16 -4.38 -0.05
CA MET A 350 -6.87 -5.23 0.88
C MET A 350 -7.25 -4.48 2.18
N PRO A 351 -8.31 -4.92 2.89
CA PRO A 351 -8.77 -4.26 4.12
C PRO A 351 -7.66 -4.04 5.14
N ALA A 352 -6.78 -5.04 5.31
CA ALA A 352 -5.63 -5.05 6.20
C ALA A 352 -4.67 -3.85 6.03
N GLU A 353 -4.44 -3.44 4.79
CA GLU A 353 -3.41 -2.47 4.44
C GLU A 353 -3.95 -1.04 4.41
N ARG A 354 -5.27 -0.89 4.43
CA ARG A 354 -5.96 0.41 4.41
C ARG A 354 -5.86 1.14 5.75
N SER A 355 -5.94 0.47 6.88
CA SER A 355 -6.15 1.12 8.18
C SER A 355 -5.07 2.15 8.58
N ILE A 356 -5.51 3.14 9.34
CA ILE A 356 -4.65 3.98 10.20
C ILE A 356 -4.91 3.63 11.67
N SER A 357 -4.01 4.02 12.59
CA SER A 357 -4.29 3.82 14.02
C SER A 357 -5.46 4.69 14.49
N LYS A 358 -6.16 4.25 15.53
CA LYS A 358 -7.26 5.04 16.14
C LYS A 358 -6.79 6.42 16.59
N ILE A 359 -5.59 6.51 17.14
CA ILE A 359 -4.97 7.75 17.60
C ILE A 359 -4.72 8.68 16.40
N ALA A 360 -4.09 8.17 15.33
CA ALA A 360 -3.86 8.94 14.11
C ALA A 360 -5.18 9.47 13.52
N GLY A 361 -6.25 8.66 13.50
CA GLY A 361 -7.56 9.10 13.04
C GLY A 361 -8.12 10.31 13.82
N LYS A 362 -7.97 10.31 15.15
CA LYS A 362 -8.40 11.43 16.01
C LYS A 362 -7.54 12.68 15.78
N THR A 363 -6.23 12.53 15.77
CA THR A 363 -5.29 13.65 15.66
C THR A 363 -5.36 14.31 14.28
N LEU A 364 -5.52 13.52 13.21
CA LEU A 364 -5.75 14.03 11.85
C LEU A 364 -6.96 14.96 11.80
N LEU A 365 -8.08 14.54 12.39
CA LEU A 365 -9.30 15.34 12.42
C LEU A 365 -9.06 16.67 13.17
N ILE A 366 -8.47 16.61 14.36
CA ILE A 366 -8.18 17.81 15.16
C ILE A 366 -7.25 18.75 14.41
N SER A 367 -6.13 18.26 13.88
CA SER A 367 -5.14 19.07 13.19
C SER A 367 -5.70 19.73 11.93
N LEU A 368 -6.50 19.01 11.14
CA LEU A 368 -7.12 19.57 9.93
C LEU A 368 -8.16 20.64 10.25
N LEU A 369 -8.95 20.48 11.34
CA LEU A 369 -9.90 21.50 11.78
C LEU A 369 -9.18 22.75 12.31
N VAL A 370 -8.13 22.58 13.11
CA VAL A 370 -7.30 23.70 13.59
C VAL A 370 -6.72 24.46 12.41
N GLY A 371 -6.18 23.75 11.42
CA GLY A 371 -5.65 24.39 10.23
C GLY A 371 -6.73 25.15 9.45
N LEU A 372 -7.87 24.51 9.19
CA LEU A 372 -8.96 25.11 8.44
C LEU A 372 -9.51 26.39 9.09
N PHE A 373 -9.74 26.36 10.40
CA PHE A 373 -10.41 27.45 11.12
C PHE A 373 -9.45 28.50 11.73
N SER A 374 -8.14 28.24 11.74
CA SER A 374 -7.15 29.19 12.29
C SER A 374 -7.27 30.64 11.77
N PRO A 375 -7.54 30.91 10.47
CA PRO A 375 -7.64 32.29 9.99
C PRO A 375 -8.96 32.96 10.42
N ALA A 376 -10.04 32.18 10.51
CA ALA A 376 -11.34 32.66 10.97
C ALA A 376 -11.28 33.06 12.45
N VAL A 377 -10.62 32.23 13.27
CA VAL A 377 -10.38 32.53 14.70
C VAL A 377 -9.49 33.76 14.83
N PHE A 378 -8.40 33.85 14.07
CA PHE A 378 -7.52 35.03 14.08
C PHE A 378 -8.28 36.31 13.72
N THR A 379 -9.07 36.27 12.65
CA THR A 379 -9.87 37.43 12.21
C THR A 379 -10.92 37.82 13.26
N ALA A 380 -11.55 36.84 13.92
CA ALA A 380 -12.53 37.12 14.97
C ALA A 380 -11.90 37.76 16.22
N LEU A 381 -10.66 37.40 16.56
CA LEU A 381 -9.94 37.92 17.72
C LEU A 381 -9.32 39.30 17.48
N TYR A 382 -8.79 39.54 16.28
CA TYR A 382 -8.00 40.74 15.95
C TYR A 382 -8.72 41.73 15.02
N GLY A 383 -9.92 41.38 14.55
CA GLY A 383 -10.75 42.23 13.71
C GLY A 383 -10.48 42.08 12.20
N VAL A 384 -11.44 42.56 11.40
CA VAL A 384 -11.43 42.43 9.93
C VAL A 384 -10.27 43.20 9.26
N ALA A 385 -9.75 44.23 9.94
CA ALA A 385 -8.58 44.98 9.48
C ALA A 385 -7.31 44.10 9.36
N GLU A 386 -7.25 42.99 10.10
CA GLU A 386 -6.12 42.08 10.17
C GLU A 386 -6.28 40.84 9.28
N VAL A 387 -7.31 40.80 8.42
CA VAL A 387 -7.58 39.69 7.50
C VAL A 387 -6.36 39.36 6.63
N GLN A 388 -5.59 40.36 6.22
CA GLN A 388 -4.40 40.11 5.41
C GLN A 388 -3.32 39.32 6.18
N ARG A 389 -3.10 39.65 7.46
CA ARG A 389 -2.19 38.89 8.33
C ARG A 389 -2.73 37.48 8.59
N ALA A 390 -4.05 37.34 8.73
CA ALA A 390 -4.72 36.05 8.85
C ALA A 390 -4.49 35.17 7.61
N ILE A 391 -4.60 35.75 6.41
CA ILE A 391 -4.36 35.06 5.13
C ILE A 391 -2.89 34.64 5.00
N SER A 392 -1.94 35.50 5.40
CA SER A 392 -0.51 35.15 5.43
C SER A 392 -0.21 33.99 6.39
N LEU A 393 -0.79 33.98 7.59
CA LEU A 393 -0.68 32.86 8.53
C LEU A 393 -1.28 31.57 7.94
N TRP A 394 -2.38 31.70 7.20
CA TRP A 394 -3.05 30.57 6.58
C TRP A 394 -2.21 29.87 5.51
N GLN A 395 -1.31 30.59 4.83
CA GLN A 395 -0.41 29.99 3.84
C GLN A 395 0.56 28.98 4.45
N ALA A 396 1.00 29.18 5.70
CA ALA A 396 1.87 28.23 6.39
C ALA A 396 1.10 27.02 6.97
N THR A 397 -0.22 27.13 7.05
CA THR A 397 -1.09 26.15 7.72
C THR A 397 -0.90 24.71 7.23
N PRO A 398 -0.77 24.41 5.92
CA PRO A 398 -0.54 23.04 5.46
C PRO A 398 0.63 22.32 6.13
N ILE A 399 1.75 23.03 6.30
CA ILE A 399 2.95 22.50 6.94
C ILE A 399 2.68 22.36 8.44
N LEU A 400 2.11 23.40 9.06
CA LEU A 400 1.76 23.41 10.49
C LEU A 400 0.79 22.27 10.85
N VAL A 401 -0.19 21.97 10.01
CA VAL A 401 -1.14 20.86 10.21
C VAL A 401 -0.43 19.52 10.19
N SER A 402 0.49 19.30 9.25
CA SER A 402 1.27 18.06 9.16
C SER A 402 2.16 17.87 10.38
N VAL A 403 2.84 18.94 10.82
CA VAL A 403 3.68 18.95 12.03
C VAL A 403 2.83 18.73 13.28
N LEU A 404 1.74 19.48 13.44
CA LEU A 404 0.82 19.37 14.57
C LEU A 404 0.24 17.95 14.69
N CYS A 405 -0.19 17.36 13.58
CA CYS A 405 -0.70 15.98 13.58
C CYS A 405 0.38 15.00 14.06
N SER A 406 1.62 15.20 13.63
CA SER A 406 2.75 14.34 14.02
C SER A 406 3.08 14.49 15.51
N LEU A 407 3.04 15.72 16.04
CA LEU A 407 3.23 16.00 17.46
C LEU A 407 2.11 15.41 18.31
N LEU A 408 0.84 15.70 17.97
CA LEU A 408 -0.31 15.19 18.70
C LEU A 408 -0.35 13.65 18.69
N THR A 409 -0.02 13.02 17.56
CA THR A 409 -0.01 11.54 17.49
C THR A 409 1.02 10.96 18.46
N LYS A 410 2.21 11.56 18.56
CA LYS A 410 3.23 11.14 19.53
C LYS A 410 2.85 11.45 20.98
N LEU A 411 2.21 12.59 21.24
CA LEU A 411 1.77 12.99 22.59
C LEU A 411 0.62 12.13 23.12
N PHE A 412 -0.29 11.71 22.24
CA PHE A 412 -1.41 10.84 22.60
C PHE A 412 -1.09 9.35 22.45
N ASP A 413 0.11 8.98 22.01
CA ASP A 413 0.57 7.60 22.02
C ASP A 413 0.77 7.17 23.48
N GLY A 414 -0.21 6.45 24.01
CA GLY A 414 -0.21 5.99 25.40
C GLY A 414 0.74 4.80 25.62
N PRO A 415 0.91 4.36 26.88
CA PRO A 415 1.70 3.17 27.18
C PRO A 415 1.11 1.93 26.47
N ILE A 416 1.99 1.04 26.02
CA ILE A 416 1.65 -0.20 25.32
C ILE A 416 0.82 -1.08 26.28
N VAL A 417 -0.50 -1.11 26.09
CA VAL A 417 -1.36 -2.06 26.80
C VAL A 417 -1.07 -3.47 26.27
N PRO A 418 -0.94 -4.50 27.14
CA PRO A 418 -0.74 -5.88 26.69
C PRO A 418 -1.84 -6.26 25.69
N LYS A 419 -1.44 -6.67 24.49
CA LYS A 419 -2.37 -7.15 23.47
C LYS A 419 -3.05 -8.42 24.00
N ASP A 420 -4.38 -8.48 23.88
CA ASP A 420 -5.08 -9.75 23.94
C ASP A 420 -4.65 -10.57 22.71
N ASP A 421 -3.94 -11.67 22.93
CA ASP A 421 -3.45 -12.58 21.88
C ASP A 421 -4.58 -13.19 21.05
N LYS A 422 -5.83 -13.13 21.53
CA LYS A 422 -7.03 -13.60 20.80
C LYS A 422 -7.74 -12.51 20.02
N ALA A 423 -7.45 -11.23 20.27
CA ALA A 423 -8.10 -10.14 19.56
C ALA A 423 -7.54 -10.04 18.13
N PRO A 424 -8.40 -9.93 17.10
CA PRO A 424 -7.94 -9.60 15.75
C PRO A 424 -7.10 -8.32 15.80
N VAL A 425 -6.02 -8.26 15.01
CA VAL A 425 -5.16 -7.07 14.93
C VAL A 425 -6.06 -5.83 14.70
N GLU A 426 -5.86 -4.76 15.50
CA GLU A 426 -6.68 -3.52 15.55
C GLU A 426 -7.13 -3.01 14.16
N ASP A 427 -6.27 -3.21 13.17
CA ASP A 427 -6.43 -2.83 11.78
C ASP A 427 -7.63 -3.47 11.06
N TYR A 428 -8.14 -4.58 11.57
CA TYR A 428 -9.30 -5.31 11.03
C TYR A 428 -10.63 -4.87 11.62
N GLN A 429 -10.59 -4.14 12.73
CA GLN A 429 -11.81 -3.77 13.46
C GLN A 429 -12.41 -2.47 12.93
N GLY A 430 -11.71 -1.79 12.00
CA GLY A 430 -12.21 -0.59 11.33
C GLY A 430 -12.41 0.59 12.28
N TYR A 431 -11.68 0.64 13.40
CA TYR A 431 -11.80 1.69 14.42
C TYR A 431 -11.43 3.08 13.91
N ASP A 432 -10.71 3.16 12.80
CA ASP A 432 -10.37 4.40 12.10
C ASP A 432 -11.50 4.92 11.21
N LEU A 433 -12.44 4.07 10.79
CA LEU A 433 -13.51 4.43 9.86
C LEU A 433 -14.42 5.56 10.35
N PRO A 434 -14.85 5.62 11.64
CA PRO A 434 -15.67 6.73 12.11
C PRO A 434 -14.97 8.09 11.96
N TYR A 435 -13.68 8.15 12.30
CA TYR A 435 -12.88 9.38 12.26
C TYR A 435 -12.61 9.82 10.82
N THR A 436 -12.15 8.89 9.98
CA THR A 436 -11.88 9.17 8.55
C THR A 436 -13.17 9.54 7.80
N ARG A 437 -14.30 8.88 8.05
CA ARG A 437 -15.60 9.26 7.47
C ARG A 437 -16.02 10.65 7.89
N MET A 438 -15.87 11.01 9.17
CA MET A 438 -16.20 12.34 9.66
C MET A 438 -15.33 13.39 8.97
N LEU A 439 -14.03 13.13 8.87
CA LEU A 439 -13.09 14.00 8.19
C LEU A 439 -13.47 14.22 6.72
N TYR A 440 -13.71 13.15 5.95
CA TYR A 440 -14.15 13.29 4.56
C TYR A 440 -15.46 14.06 4.42
N LYS A 441 -16.42 13.86 5.33
CA LYS A 441 -17.69 14.63 5.31
C LYS A 441 -17.43 16.12 5.51
N ILE A 442 -16.65 16.50 6.52
CA ILE A 442 -16.36 17.92 6.80
C ILE A 442 -15.64 18.56 5.61
N VAL A 443 -14.57 17.93 5.12
CA VAL A 443 -13.79 18.45 3.99
C VAL A 443 -14.65 18.55 2.73
N PHE A 444 -15.53 17.57 2.48
CA PHE A 444 -16.49 17.60 1.36
C PHE A 444 -17.42 18.81 1.45
N PHE A 445 -18.10 19.01 2.59
CA PHE A 445 -19.07 20.10 2.73
C PHE A 445 -18.40 21.47 2.65
N VAL A 446 -17.21 21.63 3.26
CA VAL A 446 -16.44 22.87 3.21
C VAL A 446 -16.01 23.19 1.77
N ALA A 447 -15.41 22.23 1.06
CA ALA A 447 -14.97 22.44 -0.32
C ALA A 447 -16.16 22.66 -1.27
N SER A 448 -17.27 21.96 -1.08
CA SER A 448 -18.46 22.10 -1.92
C SER A 448 -19.18 23.44 -1.68
N ALA A 449 -19.30 23.88 -0.41
CA ALA A 449 -19.87 25.18 -0.09
C ALA A 449 -19.04 26.33 -0.66
N ALA A 450 -17.71 26.23 -0.56
CA ALA A 450 -16.81 27.21 -1.20
C ALA A 450 -16.99 27.21 -2.73
N HIS A 451 -17.24 26.05 -3.35
CA HIS A 451 -17.40 25.94 -4.81
C HIS A 451 -18.69 26.59 -5.25
N LEU A 452 -19.79 26.27 -4.55
CA LEU A 452 -21.08 26.86 -4.83
C LEU A 452 -21.07 28.36 -4.58
N ALA A 453 -20.43 28.86 -3.52
CA ALA A 453 -20.28 30.29 -3.26
C ALA A 453 -19.51 31.00 -4.37
N LEU A 454 -18.43 30.37 -4.87
CA LEU A 454 -17.67 30.88 -6.03
C LEU A 454 -18.56 30.90 -7.28
N VAL A 455 -19.24 29.81 -7.60
CA VAL A 455 -20.09 29.68 -8.80
C VAL A 455 -21.32 30.60 -8.72
N SER A 456 -21.99 30.73 -7.57
CA SER A 456 -23.13 31.63 -7.40
C SER A 456 -22.73 33.11 -7.42
N GLY A 457 -21.49 33.41 -7.03
CA GLY A 457 -20.88 34.73 -7.13
C GLY A 457 -20.43 35.11 -8.55
N MET A 458 -20.70 34.29 -9.58
CA MET A 458 -20.20 34.44 -10.96
C MET A 458 -20.57 35.73 -11.69
N GLY A 459 -21.38 36.63 -11.12
CA GLY A 459 -21.43 38.03 -11.58
C GLY A 459 -20.10 38.79 -11.39
N ILE A 460 -19.21 38.31 -10.51
CA ILE A 460 -17.94 38.95 -10.10
C ILE A 460 -16.70 38.25 -10.70
N LEU A 461 -16.84 37.05 -11.27
CA LEU A 461 -15.72 36.14 -11.63
C LEU A 461 -15.38 36.00 -13.12
N SER A 462 -16.01 36.78 -14.01
CA SER A 462 -15.50 36.92 -15.39
C SER A 462 -14.01 37.33 -15.42
N ARG A 463 -13.54 37.99 -14.35
CA ARG A 463 -12.12 38.35 -14.11
C ARG A 463 -11.19 37.18 -13.72
N SER A 464 -11.71 36.04 -13.26
CA SER A 464 -10.86 34.91 -12.85
C SER A 464 -10.23 34.16 -14.04
N TRP A 465 -10.79 34.32 -15.25
CA TRP A 465 -10.25 33.79 -16.50
C TRP A 465 -9.23 34.74 -17.17
N GLU A 466 -9.09 35.98 -16.68
CA GLU A 466 -8.05 36.90 -17.18
C GLU A 466 -6.65 36.50 -16.71
N ASN A 467 -6.53 35.82 -15.55
CA ASN A 467 -5.26 35.32 -15.04
C ASN A 467 -4.96 33.90 -15.56
N LYS A 468 -4.29 33.84 -16.72
CA LYS A 468 -3.91 32.57 -17.39
C LYS A 468 -3.16 31.60 -16.45
N ALA A 469 -2.35 32.10 -15.51
CA ALA A 469 -1.58 31.26 -14.60
C ALA A 469 -2.46 30.41 -13.67
N LEU A 470 -3.50 31.03 -13.07
CA LEU A 470 -4.44 30.34 -12.18
C LEU A 470 -5.29 29.31 -12.94
N GLY A 471 -5.68 29.64 -14.18
CA GLY A 471 -6.38 28.71 -15.07
C GLY A 471 -5.56 27.45 -15.38
N TYR A 472 -4.26 27.59 -15.65
CA TYR A 472 -3.37 26.45 -15.88
C TYR A 472 -3.16 25.59 -14.62
N ASP A 473 -3.08 26.20 -13.43
CA ASP A 473 -2.98 25.48 -12.17
C ASP A 473 -4.22 24.64 -11.89
N LEU A 474 -5.41 25.23 -12.03
CA LEU A 474 -6.67 24.53 -11.84
C LEU A 474 -6.83 23.37 -12.83
N LEU A 475 -6.54 23.62 -14.12
CA LEU A 475 -6.63 22.60 -15.16
C LEU A 475 -5.66 21.45 -14.90
N SER A 476 -4.41 21.76 -14.54
CA SER A 476 -3.39 20.74 -14.32
C SER A 476 -3.68 19.90 -13.08
N VAL A 477 -4.17 20.50 -12.00
CA VAL A 477 -4.62 19.76 -10.82
C VAL A 477 -5.83 18.89 -11.16
N ALA A 478 -6.83 19.44 -11.86
CA ALA A 478 -8.02 18.70 -12.28
C ALA A 478 -7.67 17.46 -13.11
N LEU A 479 -6.85 17.63 -14.16
CA LEU A 479 -6.38 16.52 -15.01
C LEU A 479 -5.61 15.47 -14.20
N THR A 480 -4.72 15.93 -13.33
CA THR A 480 -3.90 15.06 -12.48
C THR A 480 -4.75 14.23 -11.51
N VAL A 481 -5.77 14.83 -10.91
CA VAL A 481 -6.73 14.15 -10.02
C VAL A 481 -7.61 13.16 -10.78
N ILE A 482 -8.06 13.50 -12.00
CA ILE A 482 -8.83 12.57 -12.85
C ILE A 482 -8.00 11.33 -13.16
N ILE A 483 -6.73 11.53 -13.55
CA ILE A 483 -5.78 10.43 -13.79
C ILE A 483 -5.67 9.59 -12.52
N TRP A 484 -5.45 10.21 -11.36
CA TRP A 484 -5.31 9.50 -10.08
C TRP A 484 -6.54 8.67 -9.72
N ALA A 485 -7.73 9.23 -9.87
CA ALA A 485 -8.98 8.56 -9.57
C ALA A 485 -9.26 7.41 -10.55
N ALA A 486 -9.03 7.62 -11.85
CA ALA A 486 -9.15 6.58 -12.87
C ALA A 486 -8.20 5.39 -12.60
N MET A 487 -6.95 5.67 -12.20
CA MET A 487 -5.99 4.64 -11.80
C MET A 487 -6.50 3.83 -10.60
N ASN A 488 -7.06 4.49 -9.58
CA ASN A 488 -7.61 3.81 -8.41
C ASN A 488 -8.78 2.90 -8.80
N VAL A 489 -9.71 3.35 -9.65
CA VAL A 489 -10.82 2.51 -10.14
C VAL A 489 -10.29 1.31 -10.93
N GLN A 490 -9.32 1.52 -11.81
CA GLN A 490 -8.70 0.44 -12.59
C GLN A 490 -8.01 -0.59 -11.68
N ASP A 491 -7.26 -0.14 -10.67
CA ASP A 491 -6.60 -1.04 -9.73
C ASP A 491 -7.61 -1.78 -8.84
N MET A 492 -8.64 -1.11 -8.33
CA MET A 492 -9.69 -1.77 -7.54
C MET A 492 -10.47 -2.80 -8.38
N LYS A 493 -10.67 -2.52 -9.67
CA LYS A 493 -11.26 -3.48 -10.61
C LYS A 493 -10.33 -4.65 -10.89
N ARG A 494 -9.05 -4.39 -11.20
CA ARG A 494 -8.09 -5.44 -11.55
C ARG A 494 -7.87 -6.44 -10.41
N VAL A 495 -7.92 -5.97 -9.17
CA VAL A 495 -7.78 -6.80 -7.96
C VAL A 495 -9.13 -7.36 -7.46
N GLY A 496 -10.21 -7.16 -8.20
CA GLY A 496 -11.49 -7.82 -7.95
C GLY A 496 -12.27 -7.35 -6.72
N ILE A 497 -11.99 -6.15 -6.19
CA ILE A 497 -12.72 -5.59 -5.03
C ILE A 497 -13.83 -4.60 -5.42
N SER A 498 -13.91 -4.24 -6.71
CA SER A 498 -14.98 -3.39 -7.25
C SER A 498 -15.35 -3.77 -8.68
N SER A 499 -16.65 -3.74 -8.96
CA SER A 499 -17.22 -3.94 -10.30
C SER A 499 -17.36 -2.65 -11.13
N LEU A 500 -16.99 -1.48 -10.60
CA LEU A 500 -17.25 -0.21 -11.26
C LEU A 500 -16.55 -0.07 -12.62
N SER A 501 -17.27 0.50 -13.58
CA SER A 501 -16.73 0.83 -14.89
C SER A 501 -15.87 2.09 -14.80
N THR A 502 -14.61 1.99 -15.22
CA THR A 502 -13.66 3.11 -15.27
C THR A 502 -14.20 4.32 -16.03
N TRP A 503 -14.91 4.12 -17.15
CA TRP A 503 -15.45 5.21 -17.96
C TRP A 503 -16.67 5.86 -17.34
N LYS A 504 -17.55 5.09 -16.70
CA LYS A 504 -18.66 5.65 -15.92
C LYS A 504 -18.12 6.47 -14.74
N SER A 505 -17.11 5.96 -14.05
CA SER A 505 -16.44 6.68 -12.96
C SER A 505 -15.76 7.95 -13.46
N ALA A 506 -15.04 7.91 -14.59
CA ALA A 506 -14.42 9.09 -15.18
C ALA A 506 -15.45 10.16 -15.57
N GLY A 507 -16.56 9.77 -16.21
CA GLY A 507 -17.66 10.67 -16.54
C GLY A 507 -18.32 11.29 -15.31
N LEU A 508 -18.55 10.50 -14.26
CA LEU A 508 -19.09 11.00 -12.99
C LEU A 508 -18.13 11.97 -12.29
N LEU A 509 -16.82 11.67 -12.31
CA LEU A 509 -15.80 12.55 -11.76
C LEU A 509 -15.74 13.87 -12.54
N LEU A 510 -15.83 13.84 -13.87
CA LEU A 510 -15.87 15.05 -14.69
C LEU A 510 -17.11 15.90 -14.39
N GLY A 511 -18.30 15.29 -14.35
CA GLY A 511 -19.54 15.99 -14.04
C GLY A 511 -19.52 16.62 -12.63
N ASN A 512 -19.06 15.86 -11.64
CA ASN A 512 -19.01 16.34 -10.25
C ASN A 512 -18.00 17.47 -10.06
N GLN A 513 -16.88 17.50 -10.78
CA GLN A 513 -15.93 18.60 -10.70
C GLN A 513 -16.57 19.96 -11.06
N LEU A 514 -17.53 19.97 -11.99
CA LEU A 514 -18.27 21.16 -12.36
C LEU A 514 -19.39 21.48 -11.35
N LEU A 515 -20.13 20.46 -10.90
CA LEU A 515 -21.31 20.64 -10.06
C LEU A 515 -20.98 20.99 -8.61
N ILE A 516 -20.08 20.23 -7.98
CA ILE A 516 -19.78 20.34 -6.55
C ILE A 516 -18.34 20.79 -6.28
N GLY A 517 -17.53 20.88 -7.33
CA GLY A 517 -16.15 21.36 -7.25
C GLY A 517 -15.10 20.25 -7.19
N PRO A 518 -13.85 20.56 -7.57
CA PRO A 518 -12.77 19.59 -7.69
C PRO A 518 -12.37 18.92 -6.37
N GLY A 519 -12.17 19.67 -5.30
CA GLY A 519 -11.78 19.08 -4.01
C GLY A 519 -12.88 18.25 -3.37
N ALA A 520 -14.14 18.71 -3.43
CA ALA A 520 -15.29 17.95 -2.94
C ALA A 520 -15.44 16.62 -3.71
N THR A 521 -15.32 16.66 -5.04
CA THR A 521 -15.33 15.47 -5.89
C THR A 521 -14.23 14.48 -5.51
N THR A 522 -13.00 14.98 -5.31
CA THR A 522 -11.83 14.16 -4.94
C THR A 522 -12.04 13.47 -3.60
N VAL A 523 -12.55 14.20 -2.61
CA VAL A 523 -12.80 13.67 -1.26
C VAL A 523 -13.97 12.69 -1.24
N ALA A 524 -15.03 12.96 -2.01
CA ALA A 524 -16.13 12.02 -2.18
C ALA A 524 -15.63 10.69 -2.80
N PHE A 525 -14.78 10.78 -3.82
CA PHE A 525 -14.13 9.62 -4.40
C PHE A 525 -13.25 8.86 -3.39
N TRP A 526 -12.43 9.59 -2.62
CA TRP A 526 -11.57 8.96 -1.60
C TRP A 526 -12.39 8.25 -0.52
N LYS A 527 -13.48 8.86 -0.07
CA LYS A 527 -14.40 8.24 0.88
C LYS A 527 -15.02 6.96 0.32
N TRP A 528 -15.53 6.99 -0.91
CA TRP A 528 -16.09 5.80 -1.58
C TRP A 528 -15.03 4.69 -1.69
N ARG A 529 -13.82 5.04 -2.13
CA ARG A 529 -12.68 4.13 -2.22
C ARG A 529 -12.39 3.48 -0.87
N GLU A 530 -12.30 4.26 0.20
CA GLU A 530 -12.05 3.74 1.55
C GLU A 530 -13.12 2.77 2.01
N GLU A 531 -14.39 3.09 1.77
CA GLU A 531 -15.51 2.23 2.15
C GLU A 531 -15.49 0.90 1.40
N LYS A 532 -15.15 0.92 0.10
CA LYS A 532 -14.98 -0.29 -0.70
C LYS A 532 -13.76 -1.11 -0.30
N MET A 533 -12.64 -0.48 0.02
CA MET A 533 -11.47 -1.20 0.52
C MET A 533 -11.70 -1.79 1.91
N ALA A 534 -12.48 -1.13 2.77
CA ALA A 534 -12.81 -1.64 4.09
C ALA A 534 -13.81 -2.81 4.05
N LYS A 535 -14.72 -2.79 3.07
CA LYS A 535 -15.70 -3.87 2.83
C LYS A 535 -15.76 -4.17 1.33
N PRO A 536 -14.84 -5.03 0.83
CA PRO A 536 -14.80 -5.41 -0.56
C PRO A 536 -16.12 -6.05 -1.02
N GLU A 537 -16.48 -5.82 -2.28
CA GLU A 537 -17.49 -6.65 -2.94
C GLU A 537 -16.88 -8.04 -3.14
N LEU A 538 -17.39 -9.04 -2.43
CA LEU A 538 -16.95 -10.43 -2.55
C LEU A 538 -18.06 -11.26 -3.20
N ARG A 539 -17.67 -12.31 -3.91
CA ARG A 539 -18.58 -13.35 -4.39
C ARG A 539 -19.17 -14.08 -3.19
N VAL A 540 -20.44 -14.45 -3.29
CA VAL A 540 -21.03 -15.42 -2.38
C VAL A 540 -20.59 -16.78 -2.89
N LEU A 541 -19.66 -17.41 -2.17
CA LEU A 541 -19.23 -18.80 -2.41
C LEU A 541 -20.22 -19.80 -1.79
#